data_AF-A0A944I1Z9-F1
#
_entry.id   AF-A0A944I1Z9-F1
#
_cell.length_a   1.000
_cell.length_b   1.000
_cell.length_c   1.000
_cell.angle_alpha   90.00
_cell.angle_beta   90.00
_cell.angle_gamma   90.00
#
_symmetry.space_group_name_H-M   'P 1'
#
loop_
_entity.id
_entity.type
_entity.pdbx_description
1 polymer ?
#
loop_
_entity_poly.entity_id
_entity_poly.type
_entity_poly.pdbx_seq_one_letter_code
_entity_poly.pdbx_strand_id
1 'polypeptide(L)'
;MAMSTYTRQAPSARAQERPVGELLSEVTSDVQLLFRQEMELAKLEIREEATKAGKAAGMFGGAGFAGYMVALFASLAAVFGLANVMDAGWAALIVTGVWAVVGAVLFVMGRSRMRSVSPKPERTVQTLKEDAQWARHPTK
;
A
#
# COMPACT_ATOMS: atom_id res chain seq x y z
N MET A 1 -54.01 23.18 -62.21
CA MET A 1 -52.64 22.76 -61.86
C MET A 1 -52.22 23.61 -60.66
N ALA A 2 -52.55 23.17 -59.44
CA ALA A 2 -52.40 23.96 -58.23
C ALA A 2 -51.11 23.57 -57.50
N MET A 3 -50.18 24.53 -57.35
CA MET A 3 -48.97 24.42 -56.55
C MET A 3 -49.34 24.29 -55.07
N SER A 4 -48.98 23.16 -54.47
CA SER A 4 -49.03 22.95 -53.02
C SER A 4 -47.89 23.71 -52.34
N THR A 5 -48.26 24.68 -51.52
CA THR A 5 -47.40 25.43 -50.60
C THR A 5 -46.83 24.49 -49.53
N TYR A 6 -45.50 24.38 -49.49
CA TYR A 6 -44.79 23.79 -48.34
C TYR A 6 -44.81 24.79 -47.18
N THR A 7 -45.61 24.52 -46.15
CA THR A 7 -45.54 25.24 -44.88
C THR A 7 -44.21 24.91 -44.20
N ARG A 8 -43.28 25.86 -44.18
CA ARG A 8 -42.08 25.81 -43.35
C ARG A 8 -42.55 25.79 -41.88
N GLN A 9 -42.54 24.61 -41.24
CA GLN A 9 -42.63 24.51 -39.79
C GLN A 9 -41.38 25.17 -39.21
N ALA A 10 -41.53 26.41 -38.75
CA ALA A 10 -40.56 27.01 -37.86
C ALA A 10 -40.48 26.10 -36.61
N PRO A 11 -39.28 25.64 -36.20
CA PRO A 11 -39.14 25.00 -34.90
C PRO A 11 -39.66 26.00 -33.87
N SER A 12 -40.75 25.63 -33.21
CA SER A 12 -41.35 26.47 -32.18
C SER A 12 -40.27 26.82 -31.16
N ALA A 13 -40.07 28.12 -30.98
CA ALA A 13 -39.30 28.69 -29.89
C ALA A 13 -39.94 28.24 -28.56
N ARG A 14 -39.55 27.05 -28.12
CA ARG A 14 -39.56 26.62 -26.73
C ARG A 14 -38.12 26.32 -26.33
N ALA A 15 -37.26 27.31 -26.46
CA ALA A 15 -36.28 27.53 -25.41
C ALA A 15 -37.10 27.96 -24.18
N GLN A 16 -37.82 27.02 -23.57
CA GLN A 16 -38.33 27.20 -22.23
C GLN A 16 -37.08 27.40 -21.39
N GLU A 17 -37.00 28.55 -20.73
CA GLU A 17 -36.03 28.83 -19.69
C GLU A 17 -36.05 27.64 -18.75
N ARG A 18 -35.04 26.77 -18.87
CA ARG A 18 -34.90 25.61 -17.99
C ARG A 18 -34.92 26.17 -16.58
N PRO A 19 -35.83 25.74 -15.70
CA PRO A 19 -35.90 26.26 -14.35
C PRO A 19 -34.52 26.12 -13.71
N VAL A 20 -34.02 27.16 -13.04
CA VAL A 20 -32.70 27.14 -12.38
C VAL A 20 -32.54 25.94 -11.43
N GLY A 21 -33.66 25.45 -10.86
CA GLY A 21 -33.70 24.23 -10.05
C GLY A 21 -33.38 22.93 -10.80
N GLU A 22 -33.70 22.83 -12.10
CA GLU A 22 -33.39 21.66 -12.92
C GLU A 22 -31.88 21.59 -13.23
N LEU A 23 -31.26 22.75 -13.55
CA LEU A 23 -29.81 22.86 -13.75
C LEU A 23 -29.02 22.58 -12.47
N LEU A 24 -29.50 23.04 -11.31
CA LEU A 24 -28.86 22.76 -10.01
C LEU A 24 -28.93 21.26 -9.67
N SER A 25 -30.04 20.60 -10.00
CA SER A 25 -30.22 19.16 -9.82
C SER A 25 -29.30 18.35 -10.72
N GLU A 26 -29.08 18.79 -11.96
CA GLU A 26 -28.17 18.17 -12.93
C GLU A 26 -26.71 18.27 -12.43
N VAL A 27 -26.26 19.45 -12.02
CA VAL A 27 -24.92 19.65 -11.45
C VAL A 27 -24.71 18.83 -10.17
N THR A 28 -25.71 18.75 -9.30
CA THR A 28 -25.61 17.94 -8.08
C THR A 28 -25.51 16.44 -8.40
N SER A 29 -26.24 15.96 -9.40
CA SER A 29 -26.09 14.58 -9.90
C SER A 29 -24.71 14.34 -10.49
N ASP A 30 -24.17 15.28 -11.26
CA ASP A 30 -22.85 15.15 -11.87
C ASP A 30 -21.74 15.12 -10.81
N VAL A 31 -21.82 15.95 -9.77
CA VAL A 31 -20.88 15.91 -8.64
C VAL A 31 -20.96 14.58 -7.88
N GLN A 32 -22.17 14.06 -7.66
CA GLN A 32 -22.35 12.73 -7.05
C GLN A 32 -21.78 11.62 -7.94
N LEU A 33 -21.91 11.73 -9.26
CA LEU A 33 -21.35 10.80 -10.23
C LEU A 33 -19.82 10.84 -10.20
N LEU A 34 -19.21 12.03 -10.23
CA LEU A 34 -17.76 12.21 -10.12
C LEU A 34 -17.21 11.64 -8.82
N PHE A 35 -17.88 11.90 -7.69
CA PHE A 35 -17.45 11.36 -6.40
C PHE A 35 -17.48 9.82 -6.39
N ARG A 36 -18.51 9.21 -6.98
CA ARG A 36 -18.57 7.74 -7.12
C ARG A 36 -17.44 7.22 -8.02
N GLN A 37 -17.13 7.90 -9.10
CA GLN A 37 -16.03 7.55 -10.01
C GLN A 37 -14.66 7.64 -9.33
N GLU A 38 -14.39 8.71 -8.60
CA GLU A 38 -13.16 8.87 -7.81
C GLU A 38 -13.03 7.77 -6.74
N MET A 39 -14.14 7.42 -6.07
CA MET A 39 -14.13 6.30 -5.14
C MET A 39 -13.86 4.96 -5.82
N GLU A 40 -14.42 4.72 -7.01
CA GLU A 40 -14.16 3.51 -7.79
C GLU A 40 -12.71 3.45 -8.27
N LEU A 41 -12.17 4.57 -8.75
CA LEU A 41 -10.77 4.68 -9.18
C LEU A 41 -9.82 4.45 -7.99
N ALA A 42 -10.05 5.11 -6.87
CA ALA A 42 -9.27 4.92 -5.65
C ALA A 42 -9.29 3.46 -5.18
N LYS A 43 -10.45 2.78 -5.25
CA LYS A 43 -10.55 1.35 -4.94
C LYS A 43 -9.73 0.49 -5.90
N LEU A 44 -9.74 0.80 -7.19
CA LEU A 44 -8.95 0.10 -8.20
C LEU A 44 -7.45 0.28 -7.95
N GLU A 45 -7.01 1.53 -7.75
CA GLU A 45 -5.60 1.84 -7.50
C GLU A 45 -5.09 1.18 -6.20
N ILE A 46 -5.86 1.27 -5.11
CA ILE A 46 -5.54 0.57 -3.85
C ILE A 46 -5.46 -0.94 -4.08
N ARG A 47 -6.36 -1.53 -4.87
CA ARG A 47 -6.33 -2.98 -5.16
C ARG A 47 -5.10 -3.37 -5.99
N GLU A 48 -4.74 -2.57 -6.99
CA GLU A 48 -3.54 -2.79 -7.79
C GLU A 48 -2.27 -2.71 -6.93
N GLU A 49 -2.15 -1.65 -6.13
CA GLU A 49 -1.01 -1.46 -5.23
C GLU A 49 -0.95 -2.56 -4.17
N ALA A 50 -2.08 -2.95 -3.56
CA ALA A 50 -2.15 -4.07 -2.63
C ALA A 50 -1.73 -5.39 -3.29
N THR A 51 -2.11 -5.61 -4.56
CA THR A 51 -1.71 -6.81 -5.31
C THR A 51 -0.21 -6.82 -5.60
N LYS A 52 0.36 -5.67 -6.02
CA LYS A 52 1.81 -5.53 -6.25
C LYS A 52 2.58 -5.77 -4.95
N ALA A 53 2.18 -5.11 -3.87
CA ALA A 53 2.77 -5.28 -2.54
C ALA A 53 2.64 -6.74 -2.04
N GLY A 54 1.48 -7.36 -2.23
CA GLY A 54 1.24 -8.76 -1.87
C GLY A 54 2.13 -9.73 -2.65
N LYS A 55 2.32 -9.53 -3.95
CA LYS A 55 3.26 -10.32 -4.77
C LYS A 55 4.70 -10.13 -4.28
N ALA A 56 5.13 -8.89 -4.05
CA ALA A 56 6.47 -8.60 -3.54
C ALA A 56 6.71 -9.24 -2.17
N ALA A 57 5.75 -9.10 -1.24
CA ALA A 57 5.80 -9.75 0.07
C ALA A 57 5.87 -11.28 -0.05
N GLY A 58 5.09 -11.87 -0.97
CA GLY A 58 5.15 -13.31 -1.28
C GLY A 58 6.52 -13.74 -1.81
N MET A 59 7.12 -12.97 -2.74
CA MET A 59 8.46 -13.23 -3.27
C MET A 59 9.53 -13.13 -2.18
N PHE A 60 9.48 -12.10 -1.32
CA PHE A 60 10.41 -11.98 -0.19
C PHE A 60 10.22 -13.09 0.85
N GLY A 61 8.99 -13.50 1.12
CA GLY A 61 8.69 -14.65 1.97
C GLY A 61 9.27 -15.94 1.41
N GLY A 62 9.05 -16.19 0.11
CA GLY A 62 9.61 -17.35 -0.60
C GLY A 62 11.14 -17.33 -0.63
N ALA A 63 11.75 -16.18 -0.89
CA ALA A 63 13.21 -16.01 -0.87
C ALA A 63 13.79 -16.23 0.53
N GLY A 64 13.11 -15.75 1.58
CA GLY A 64 13.49 -16.00 2.97
C GLY A 64 13.46 -17.49 3.31
N PHE A 65 12.40 -18.20 2.93
CA PHE A 65 12.29 -19.64 3.12
C PHE A 65 13.35 -20.42 2.34
N ALA A 66 13.55 -20.10 1.05
CA ALA A 66 14.58 -20.72 0.23
C ALA A 66 15.99 -20.47 0.81
N GLY A 67 16.28 -19.25 1.26
CA GLY A 67 17.53 -18.91 1.93
C GLY A 67 17.75 -19.69 3.23
N TYR A 68 16.69 -19.88 4.02
CA TYR A 68 16.74 -20.74 5.21
C TYR A 68 17.02 -22.21 4.86
N MET A 69 16.42 -22.76 3.80
CA MET A 69 16.72 -24.11 3.31
C MET A 69 18.17 -24.26 2.84
N VAL A 70 18.69 -23.27 2.10
CA VAL A 70 20.11 -23.23 1.69
C VAL A 70 21.02 -23.24 2.92
N ALA A 71 20.74 -22.40 3.92
CA ALA A 71 21.49 -22.36 5.17
C ALA A 71 21.47 -23.70 5.92
N LEU A 72 20.31 -24.37 5.98
CA LEU A 72 20.15 -25.69 6.58
C LEU A 72 21.01 -26.75 5.86
N PHE A 73 20.87 -26.86 4.54
CA PHE A 73 21.64 -27.85 3.77
C PHE A 73 23.14 -27.54 3.74
N ALA A 74 23.53 -26.28 3.68
CA ALA A 74 24.93 -25.87 3.81
C ALA A 74 25.51 -26.26 5.18
N SER A 75 24.71 -26.15 6.25
CA SER A 75 25.12 -26.59 7.59
C SER A 75 25.32 -28.09 7.65
N LEU A 76 24.40 -28.89 7.10
CA LEU A 76 24.56 -30.34 7.01
C LEU A 76 25.79 -30.74 6.20
N ALA A 77 25.97 -30.10 5.04
CA ALA A 77 27.14 -30.32 4.19
C ALA A 77 28.45 -29.97 4.92
N ALA A 78 28.47 -28.87 5.68
CA ALA A 78 29.63 -28.50 6.48
C ALA A 78 29.92 -29.51 7.59
N VAL A 79 28.90 -30.00 8.31
CA VAL A 79 29.07 -31.04 9.34
C VAL A 79 29.60 -32.32 8.72
N PHE A 80 29.00 -32.81 7.63
CA PHE A 80 29.49 -34.01 6.96
C PHE A 80 30.88 -33.83 6.35
N GLY A 81 31.17 -32.65 5.80
CA GLY A 81 32.50 -32.30 5.30
C GLY A 81 33.56 -32.38 6.40
N LEU A 82 33.34 -31.71 7.54
CA LEU A 82 34.25 -31.77 8.69
C LEU A 82 34.34 -33.18 9.29
N ALA A 83 33.24 -33.94 9.29
CA ALA A 83 33.23 -35.31 9.82
C ALA A 83 34.16 -36.28 9.06
N ASN A 84 34.65 -35.92 7.87
CA ASN A 84 35.69 -36.70 7.17
C ASN A 84 37.08 -36.60 7.83
N VAL A 85 37.31 -35.57 8.66
CA VAL A 85 38.62 -35.29 9.27
C VAL A 85 38.58 -35.20 10.80
N MET A 86 37.39 -35.22 11.40
CA MET A 86 37.18 -35.23 12.85
C MET A 86 35.90 -35.96 13.23
N ASP A 87 35.68 -36.22 14.52
CA ASP A 87 34.44 -36.81 15.00
C ASP A 87 33.22 -35.90 14.70
N ALA A 88 32.10 -36.54 14.34
CA ALA A 88 30.89 -35.85 13.90
C ALA A 88 30.28 -34.95 14.98
N GLY A 89 30.44 -35.29 16.28
CA GLY A 89 29.98 -34.46 17.38
C GLY A 89 30.73 -33.13 17.44
N TRP A 90 32.06 -33.16 17.29
CA TRP A 90 32.88 -31.95 17.25
C TRP A 90 32.60 -31.11 16.00
N ALA A 91 32.42 -31.75 14.85
CA ALA A 91 32.00 -31.07 13.62
C ALA A 91 30.67 -30.31 13.79
N ALA A 92 29.67 -30.97 14.38
CA ALA A 92 28.37 -30.36 14.67
C ALA A 92 28.46 -29.20 15.67
N LEU A 93 29.30 -29.33 16.72
CA LEU A 93 29.52 -28.24 17.68
C LEU A 93 30.16 -27.01 17.04
N ILE A 94 31.13 -27.19 16.12
CA ILE A 94 31.76 -26.07 15.40
C ILE A 94 30.71 -25.32 14.56
N VAL A 95 29.93 -26.03 13.75
CA VAL A 95 28.90 -25.40 12.89
C VAL A 95 27.81 -24.73 13.73
N THR A 96 27.43 -25.33 14.86
CA THR A 96 26.51 -24.73 15.84
C THR A 96 27.10 -23.44 16.42
N GLY A 97 28.38 -23.43 16.76
CA GLY A 97 29.10 -22.25 17.25
C GLY A 97 29.08 -21.10 16.24
N VAL A 98 29.24 -21.40 14.94
CA VAL A 98 29.13 -20.39 13.87
C VAL A 98 27.72 -19.77 13.86
N TRP A 99 26.67 -20.58 13.92
CA TRP A 99 25.29 -20.07 13.99
C TRP A 99 24.98 -19.29 15.27
N ALA A 100 25.57 -19.68 16.40
CA ALA A 100 25.43 -18.94 17.65
C ALA A 100 26.03 -17.53 17.52
N VAL A 101 27.19 -17.38 16.88
CA VAL A 101 27.81 -16.08 16.59
C VAL A 101 26.94 -15.26 15.65
N VAL A 102 26.47 -15.83 14.54
CA VAL A 102 25.56 -15.16 13.60
C VAL A 102 24.30 -14.68 14.31
N GLY A 103 23.68 -15.54 15.12
CA GLY A 103 22.50 -15.23 15.92
C GLY A 103 22.75 -14.11 16.92
N ALA A 104 23.87 -14.13 17.64
CA ALA A 104 24.24 -13.08 18.59
C ALA A 104 24.41 -11.72 17.90
N VAL A 105 25.10 -11.68 16.76
CA VAL A 105 25.28 -10.46 15.96
C VAL A 105 23.94 -9.92 15.48
N LEU A 106 23.10 -10.77 14.89
CA LEU A 106 21.76 -10.38 14.42
C LEU A 106 20.88 -9.86 15.56
N PHE A 107 20.94 -10.51 16.73
CA PHE A 107 20.21 -10.07 17.92
C PHE A 107 20.65 -8.67 18.37
N VAL A 108 21.95 -8.42 18.47
CA VAL A 108 22.49 -7.10 18.87
C VAL A 108 22.12 -6.02 17.85
N MET A 109 22.26 -6.30 16.56
CA MET A 109 21.88 -5.37 15.49
C MET A 109 20.37 -5.08 15.50
N GLY A 110 19.53 -6.11 15.62
CA GLY A 110 18.08 -5.97 15.70
C GLY A 110 17.66 -5.17 16.94
N ARG A 111 18.25 -5.49 18.11
CA ARG A 111 18.04 -4.76 19.36
C ARG A 111 18.38 -3.27 19.22
N SER A 112 19.49 -2.95 18.55
CA SER A 112 19.91 -1.57 18.32
C SER A 112 18.94 -0.82 17.41
N ARG A 113 18.53 -1.43 16.29
CA ARG A 113 17.58 -0.82 15.33
C ARG A 113 16.21 -0.60 15.97
N MET A 114 15.72 -1.53 16.78
CA MET A 114 14.45 -1.35 17.49
C MET A 114 14.48 -0.17 18.46
N ARG A 115 15.63 0.16 19.06
CA ARG A 115 15.75 1.32 19.97
C ARG A 115 15.63 2.66 19.25
N SER A 116 15.92 2.73 17.95
CA SER A 116 15.79 3.95 17.15
C SER A 116 14.42 4.11 16.48
N VAL A 117 13.54 3.09 16.55
CA VAL A 117 12.19 3.19 15.99
C VAL A 117 11.28 3.87 17.01
N SER A 118 10.87 5.10 16.74
CA SER A 118 9.80 5.79 17.49
C SER A 118 8.44 5.39 16.90
N PRO A 119 7.60 4.61 17.61
CA PRO A 119 6.30 4.17 17.10
C PRO A 119 5.26 5.30 17.01
N LYS A 120 5.54 6.46 17.61
CA LYS A 120 4.69 7.65 17.50
C LYS A 120 5.23 8.56 16.40
N PRO A 121 4.44 8.88 15.36
CA PRO A 121 4.83 9.90 14.39
C PRO A 121 4.74 11.28 15.06
N GLU A 122 5.86 11.72 15.64
CA GLU A 122 5.92 12.95 16.45
C GLU A 122 5.44 14.18 15.69
N ARG A 123 5.77 14.26 14.40
CA ARG A 123 5.34 15.34 13.50
C ARG A 123 3.83 15.35 13.28
N THR A 124 3.24 14.20 12.98
CA THR A 124 1.78 14.07 12.80
C THR A 124 1.03 14.40 14.08
N VAL A 125 1.54 13.96 15.23
CA VAL A 125 0.94 14.29 16.54
C VAL A 125 1.07 15.78 16.86
N GLN A 126 2.18 16.44 16.47
CA GLN A 126 2.33 17.89 16.61
C GLN A 126 1.35 18.66 15.72
N THR A 127 1.27 18.34 14.43
CA THR A 127 0.35 19.01 13.50
C THR A 127 -1.10 18.87 13.94
N LEU A 128 -1.54 17.68 14.35
CA LEU A 128 -2.90 17.49 14.88
C LEU A 128 -3.17 18.28 16.16
N LYS A 129 -2.14 18.52 16.99
CA LYS A 129 -2.27 19.37 18.19
C LYS A 129 -2.37 20.84 17.82
N GLU A 130 -1.59 21.30 16.85
CA GLU A 130 -1.64 22.68 16.34
C GLU A 130 -2.99 22.97 15.69
N ASP A 131 -3.49 22.07 14.84
CA ASP A 131 -4.82 22.17 14.22
C ASP A 131 -5.94 22.22 15.27
N ALA A 132 -5.84 21.37 16.30
CA ALA A 132 -6.79 21.36 17.41
C ALA A 132 -6.71 22.62 18.27
N GLN A 133 -5.53 23.21 18.42
CA GLN A 133 -5.33 24.49 19.14
C GLN A 133 -5.91 25.66 18.35
N TRP A 134 -5.69 25.72 17.04
CA TRP A 134 -6.26 26.74 16.16
C TRP A 134 -7.80 26.68 16.15
N ALA A 135 -8.38 25.48 16.08
CA ALA A 135 -9.83 25.29 16.16
C ALA A 135 -10.45 25.73 17.49
N ARG A 136 -9.68 25.72 18.60
CA ARG A 136 -10.13 26.19 19.92
C ARG A 136 -9.99 27.69 20.14
N HIS A 137 -9.09 28.35 19.42
CA HIS A 137 -8.89 29.79 19.49
C HIS A 137 -8.85 30.40 18.08
N PRO A 138 -9.99 30.41 17.36
CA PRO A 138 -10.06 31.10 16.09
C PRO A 138 -9.83 32.59 16.34
N THR A 139 -8.68 33.11 15.93
CA THR A 139 -8.43 34.55 15.87
C THR A 139 -9.45 35.15 14.90
N LYS A 140 -10.33 36.02 15.41
CA LYS A 140 -11.29 36.79 14.62
C LYS A 140 -10.59 37.75 13.67
#